data_AF-A0A2V6BT13-F1
#
_entry.id   AF-A0A2V6BT13-F1
#
_cell.length_a   1.000
_cell.length_b   1.000
_cell.length_c   1.000
_cell.angle_alpha   90.00
_cell.angle_beta   90.00
_cell.angle_gamma   90.00
#
_symmetry.space_group_name_H-M   'P 1'
#
loop_
_entity.id
_entity.type
_entity.pdbx_description
1 polymer ?
#
loop_
_entity_poly.entity_id
_entity_poly.type
_entity_poly.pdbx_seq_one_letter_code
_entity_poly.pdbx_strand_id
1 'polypeptide(L)'
;MKIYRLIMSVILCGASLTVLGQEAAPPSVDLSEGQNQLGPTPSPEPPNGPELPEISQLDQNFSKPRSLGKQGDEARVHVEWRQLKNRTVNDPAVQAAKAYAQAARTDLEKRNRLRNYYNIYYERMSALATTPELKLALQGLKIAHEGVLDQPRVRPSPTPEGFTPTPTPSGAAKKLADKQKKKKEKHKKRF
;
A
#
# COMPACT_ATOMS: atom_id res chain seq x y z
N MET A 1 14.50 -19.17 -15.28
CA MET A 1 13.64 -18.03 -14.92
C MET A 1 13.26 -17.27 -16.18
N LYS A 2 12.16 -17.66 -16.85
CA LYS A 2 11.72 -17.09 -18.14
C LYS A 2 10.19 -16.90 -18.15
N ILE A 3 9.62 -16.38 -17.06
CA ILE A 3 8.17 -16.14 -16.96
C ILE A 3 7.85 -14.72 -16.44
N TYR A 4 8.79 -14.03 -15.80
CA TYR A 4 8.55 -12.68 -15.26
C TYR A 4 8.62 -11.52 -16.27
N ARG A 5 8.78 -11.78 -17.56
CA ARG A 5 8.84 -10.72 -18.59
C ARG A 5 7.52 -10.40 -19.27
N LEU A 6 6.40 -11.04 -18.89
CA LEU A 6 5.11 -10.80 -19.53
C LEU A 6 4.13 -9.90 -18.75
N ILE A 7 4.48 -9.43 -17.54
CA ILE A 7 3.52 -8.67 -16.69
C ILE A 7 3.76 -7.15 -16.77
N MET A 8 4.84 -6.68 -17.39
CA MET A 8 5.23 -5.24 -17.38
C MET A 8 4.89 -4.47 -18.66
N SER A 9 3.94 -4.92 -19.50
CA SER A 9 3.68 -4.33 -20.82
C SER A 9 2.21 -3.98 -21.11
N VAL A 10 1.44 -3.45 -20.13
CA VAL A 10 0.05 -2.99 -20.37
C VAL A 10 -0.26 -1.62 -19.75
N ILE A 11 0.74 -0.74 -19.59
CA ILE A 11 0.45 0.65 -19.13
C ILE A 11 1.15 1.63 -20.06
N LEU A 12 0.69 1.70 -21.31
CA LEU A 12 0.91 2.86 -22.16
C LEU A 12 -0.17 3.00 -23.25
N CYS A 13 -0.66 4.24 -23.37
CA CYS A 13 -1.50 4.83 -24.43
C CYS A 13 -3.03 4.66 -24.35
N GLY A 14 -3.73 5.79 -24.26
CA GLY A 14 -5.17 5.89 -24.51
C GLY A 14 -5.81 7.14 -23.90
N ALA A 15 -5.40 8.33 -24.37
CA ALA A 15 -6.19 9.54 -24.16
C ALA A 15 -7.46 9.46 -25.00
N SER A 16 -8.62 9.48 -24.36
CA SER A 16 -9.89 9.84 -24.99
C SER A 16 -10.78 10.51 -23.96
N LEU A 17 -10.84 11.85 -24.04
CA LEU A 17 -11.97 12.63 -23.53
C LEU A 17 -13.24 12.08 -24.20
N THR A 18 -14.13 11.49 -23.42
CA THR A 18 -15.54 11.38 -23.79
C THR A 18 -16.34 12.13 -22.73
N VAL A 19 -16.61 13.40 -23.04
CA VAL A 19 -17.69 14.15 -22.43
C VAL A 19 -18.98 13.48 -22.88
N LEU A 20 -19.68 12.83 -21.96
CA LEU A 20 -21.08 12.45 -22.15
C LEU A 20 -21.85 13.13 -21.02
N GLY A 21 -22.59 14.16 -21.41
CA GLY A 21 -23.44 14.93 -20.52
C GLY A 21 -24.42 14.01 -19.82
N GLN A 22 -24.52 14.13 -18.50
CA GLN A 22 -25.68 13.65 -17.78
C GLN A 22 -26.77 14.69 -18.01
N GLU A 23 -27.73 14.33 -18.85
CA GLU A 23 -28.98 15.05 -19.00
C GLU A 23 -29.70 15.04 -17.65
N ALA A 24 -29.90 16.23 -17.09
CA ALA A 24 -30.57 16.43 -15.83
C ALA A 24 -32.04 16.00 -15.97
N ALA A 25 -32.44 14.96 -15.26
CA ALA A 25 -33.85 14.67 -15.04
C ALA A 25 -34.48 15.79 -14.17
N PRO A 26 -35.69 16.28 -14.48
CA PRO A 26 -36.33 17.34 -13.71
C PRO A 26 -36.67 16.85 -12.28
N PRO A 27 -36.37 17.63 -11.23
CA PRO A 27 -36.85 17.34 -9.89
C PRO A 27 -38.27 17.91 -9.75
N SER A 28 -39.28 17.10 -10.06
CA SER A 28 -40.66 17.43 -9.67
C SER A 28 -41.46 16.16 -9.43
N VAL A 29 -41.20 15.52 -8.30
CA VAL A 29 -42.22 14.72 -7.62
C VAL A 29 -42.17 15.10 -6.15
N ASP A 30 -43.01 16.08 -5.82
CA ASP A 30 -43.32 16.46 -4.45
C ASP A 30 -44.23 15.38 -3.87
N LEU A 31 -43.64 14.39 -3.19
CA LEU A 31 -44.37 13.29 -2.53
C LEU A 31 -44.64 13.63 -1.06
N SER A 32 -45.25 14.77 -0.78
CA SER A 32 -45.64 15.13 0.60
C SER A 32 -46.92 15.95 0.67
N GLU A 33 -48.00 15.48 0.03
CA GLU A 33 -49.35 15.81 0.46
C GLU A 33 -50.11 14.53 0.82
N GLY A 34 -50.03 14.20 2.10
CA GLY A 34 -50.74 13.06 2.69
C GLY A 34 -50.73 13.13 4.22
N GLN A 35 -50.72 14.34 4.79
CA GLN A 35 -50.87 14.54 6.23
C GLN A 35 -52.33 14.30 6.62
N ASN A 36 -52.65 13.02 6.85
CA ASN A 36 -53.85 12.61 7.56
C ASN A 36 -53.84 13.25 8.96
N GLN A 37 -54.65 14.29 9.14
CA GLN A 37 -55.09 14.71 10.48
C GLN A 37 -55.97 13.60 11.05
N LEU A 38 -55.43 12.83 11.98
CA LEU A 38 -56.22 12.13 12.99
C LEU A 38 -55.70 12.57 14.36
N GLY A 39 -56.57 13.22 15.12
CA GLY A 39 -56.30 13.70 16.47
C GLY A 39 -55.91 12.57 17.44
N PRO A 40 -55.33 12.93 18.60
CA PRO A 40 -54.77 11.95 19.52
C PRO A 40 -55.89 11.23 20.28
N THR A 41 -56.08 9.95 20.00
CA THR A 41 -56.78 9.03 20.90
C THR A 41 -55.74 8.41 21.85
N PRO A 42 -55.85 8.55 23.18
CA PRO A 42 -54.91 7.90 24.09
C PRO A 42 -55.20 6.38 24.09
N SER A 43 -54.23 5.59 23.65
CA SER A 43 -54.24 4.13 23.76
C SER A 43 -53.42 3.71 24.98
N PRO A 44 -53.87 2.72 25.78
CA PRO A 44 -53.28 2.41 27.08
C PRO A 44 -51.90 1.77 26.95
N GLU A 45 -51.00 2.25 27.81
CA GLU A 45 -49.62 1.80 27.99
C GLU A 45 -49.59 0.33 28.50
N PRO A 46 -48.92 -0.62 27.81
CA PRO A 46 -48.66 -1.92 28.39
C PRO A 46 -47.48 -1.82 29.38
N PRO A 47 -47.66 -2.24 30.64
CA PRO A 47 -46.58 -2.21 31.63
C PRO A 47 -45.64 -3.40 31.39
N ASN A 48 -44.32 -3.16 31.49
CA ASN A 48 -43.23 -4.12 31.31
C ASN A 48 -42.93 -4.59 29.87
N GLY A 49 -42.32 -3.71 29.08
CA GLY A 49 -41.39 -4.11 28.02
C GLY A 49 -39.97 -3.65 28.37
N PRO A 50 -38.90 -4.41 28.05
CA PRO A 50 -37.53 -3.95 28.28
C PRO A 50 -37.32 -2.61 27.57
N GLU A 51 -36.79 -1.60 28.28
CA GLU A 51 -36.54 -0.25 27.73
C GLU A 51 -35.82 -0.35 26.38
N LEU A 52 -36.54 -0.03 25.29
CA LEU A 52 -35.92 0.10 23.99
C LEU A 52 -34.94 1.28 24.07
N PRO A 53 -33.66 1.10 23.69
CA PRO A 53 -32.69 2.18 23.75
C PRO A 53 -33.18 3.38 22.93
N GLU A 54 -33.14 4.57 23.54
CA GLU A 54 -33.50 5.81 22.88
C GLU A 54 -32.65 6.00 21.62
N ILE A 55 -33.26 6.51 20.55
CA ILE A 55 -32.65 6.68 19.22
C ILE A 55 -31.33 7.47 19.29
N SER A 56 -31.20 8.37 20.27
CA SER A 56 -29.97 9.14 20.53
C SER A 56 -28.78 8.28 20.99
N GLN A 57 -29.04 7.18 21.70
CA GLN A 57 -28.01 6.19 22.08
C GLN A 57 -27.56 5.34 20.89
N LEU A 58 -28.46 5.07 19.93
CA LEU A 58 -28.09 4.39 18.70
C LEU A 58 -27.18 5.27 17.84
N ASP A 59 -27.50 6.56 17.71
CA ASP A 59 -26.71 7.49 16.90
C ASP A 59 -25.27 7.67 17.44
N GLN A 60 -25.10 7.67 18.77
CA GLN A 60 -23.78 7.67 19.41
C GLN A 60 -22.96 6.42 19.09
N ASN A 61 -23.61 5.26 18.90
CA ASN A 61 -22.93 4.02 18.52
C ASN A 61 -22.48 4.00 17.06
N PHE A 62 -23.13 4.77 16.17
CA PHE A 62 -22.74 4.91 14.77
C PHE A 62 -21.82 6.11 14.49
N SER A 63 -21.71 7.05 15.43
CA SER A 63 -20.88 8.26 15.31
C SER A 63 -19.37 7.97 15.27
N LYS A 64 -18.92 6.83 15.83
CA LYS A 64 -17.52 6.41 15.73
C LYS A 64 -17.34 5.63 14.44
N PRO A 65 -16.33 5.93 13.61
CA PRO A 65 -16.06 5.15 12.40
C PRO A 65 -15.81 3.70 12.82
N ARG A 66 -16.80 2.84 12.57
CA ARG A 66 -16.72 1.43 12.91
C ARG A 66 -15.70 0.79 11.98
N SER A 67 -14.74 0.06 12.57
CA SER A 67 -13.83 -0.78 11.80
C SER A 67 -14.67 -1.69 10.89
N LEU A 68 -14.45 -1.60 9.58
CA LEU A 68 -15.14 -2.41 8.57
C LEU A 68 -14.45 -3.78 8.41
N GLY A 69 -13.77 -4.24 9.47
CA GLY A 69 -12.84 -5.36 9.44
C GLY A 69 -11.46 -4.97 8.89
N LYS A 70 -10.50 -5.90 9.04
CA LYS A 70 -9.07 -5.67 8.71
C LYS A 70 -8.86 -5.10 7.30
N GLN A 71 -9.55 -5.65 6.31
CA GLN A 71 -9.41 -5.23 4.91
C GLN A 71 -10.00 -3.82 4.67
N GLY A 72 -11.11 -3.48 5.33
CA GLY A 72 -11.72 -2.17 5.22
C GLY A 72 -10.85 -1.06 5.83
N ASP A 73 -10.23 -1.35 6.98
CA ASP A 73 -9.30 -0.41 7.62
C ASP A 73 -8.02 -0.24 6.80
N GLU A 74 -7.45 -1.32 6.26
CA GLU A 74 -6.31 -1.25 5.33
C GLU A 74 -6.65 -0.42 4.09
N ALA A 75 -7.84 -0.58 3.53
CA ALA A 75 -8.29 0.20 2.37
C ALA A 75 -8.42 1.70 2.71
N ARG A 76 -8.96 2.04 3.89
CA ARG A 76 -9.05 3.43 4.38
C ARG A 76 -7.66 4.06 4.49
N VAL A 77 -6.74 3.39 5.17
CA VAL A 77 -5.34 3.84 5.30
C VAL A 77 -4.69 4.02 3.92
N HIS A 78 -4.95 3.12 2.98
CA HIS A 78 -4.40 3.21 1.63
C HIS A 78 -4.95 4.40 0.82
N VAL A 79 -6.23 4.76 1.00
CA VAL A 79 -6.82 5.95 0.38
C VAL A 79 -6.19 7.22 0.95
N GLU A 80 -6.11 7.33 2.28
CA GLU A 80 -5.48 8.45 2.97
C GLU A 80 -4.02 8.62 2.53
N TRP A 81 -3.28 7.51 2.48
CA TRP A 81 -1.90 7.50 2.01
C TRP A 81 -1.77 8.03 0.57
N ARG A 82 -2.66 7.62 -0.35
CA ARG A 82 -2.65 8.12 -1.73
C ARG A 82 -2.90 9.62 -1.80
N GLN A 83 -3.84 10.14 -1.01
CA GLN A 83 -4.11 11.57 -0.94
C GLN A 83 -2.91 12.35 -0.39
N LEU A 84 -2.30 11.86 0.69
CA LEU A 84 -1.09 12.45 1.28
C LEU A 84 0.08 12.47 0.28
N LYS A 85 0.29 11.37 -0.45
CA LYS A 85 1.30 11.30 -1.49
C LYS A 85 1.12 12.39 -2.53
N ASN A 86 -0.09 12.56 -3.05
CA ASN A 86 -0.36 13.57 -4.08
C ASN A 86 -0.06 14.99 -3.58
N ARG A 87 -0.35 15.29 -2.30
CA ARG A 87 0.00 16.58 -1.69
C ARG A 87 1.51 16.73 -1.50
N THR A 88 2.16 15.72 -0.93
CA THR A 88 3.59 15.75 -0.55
C THR A 88 4.51 15.80 -1.78
N VAL A 89 4.15 15.15 -2.88
CA VAL A 89 4.92 15.19 -4.14
C VAL A 89 4.97 16.60 -4.75
N ASN A 90 3.98 17.44 -4.44
CA ASN A 90 3.92 18.83 -4.90
C ASN A 90 4.65 19.81 -3.96
N ASP A 91 5.19 19.34 -2.82
CA ASP A 91 5.95 20.18 -1.90
C ASP A 91 7.30 20.59 -2.53
N PRO A 92 7.65 21.89 -2.54
CA PRO A 92 8.87 22.38 -3.17
C PRO A 92 10.15 21.84 -2.53
N ALA A 93 10.16 21.62 -1.21
CA ALA A 93 11.33 21.06 -0.51
C ALA A 93 11.54 19.59 -0.90
N VAL A 94 10.44 18.83 -1.05
CA VAL A 94 10.48 17.44 -1.52
C VAL A 94 11.00 17.38 -2.95
N GLN A 95 10.52 18.24 -3.84
CA GLN A 95 10.98 18.30 -5.23
C GLN A 95 12.45 18.69 -5.34
N ALA A 96 12.89 19.70 -4.58
CA ALA A 96 14.28 20.13 -4.53
C ALA A 96 15.19 19.00 -4.02
N ALA A 97 14.82 18.31 -2.94
CA ALA A 97 15.57 17.18 -2.42
C ALA A 97 15.65 16.03 -3.43
N LYS A 98 14.55 15.75 -4.15
CA LYS A 98 14.53 14.74 -5.22
C LYS A 98 15.46 15.10 -6.37
N ALA A 99 15.39 16.34 -6.85
CA ALA A 99 16.26 16.82 -7.92
C ALA A 99 17.73 16.79 -7.51
N TYR A 100 18.04 17.22 -6.29
CA TYR A 100 19.38 17.16 -5.71
C TYR A 100 19.92 15.72 -5.63
N ALA A 101 19.08 14.76 -5.27
CA ALA A 101 19.45 13.35 -5.27
C ALA A 101 19.70 12.80 -6.68
N GLN A 102 18.93 13.22 -7.69
CA GLN A 102 19.15 12.80 -9.08
C GLN A 102 20.39 13.44 -9.70
N ALA A 103 20.79 14.63 -9.27
CA ALA A 103 22.00 15.31 -9.73
C ALA A 103 23.31 14.73 -9.15
N ALA A 104 23.26 13.63 -8.39
CA ALA A 104 24.45 12.97 -7.88
C ALA A 104 25.30 12.39 -9.02
N ARG A 105 26.63 12.57 -8.94
CA ARG A 105 27.56 12.06 -9.94
C ARG A 105 27.98 10.62 -9.70
N THR A 106 27.96 10.21 -8.42
CA THR A 106 28.33 8.87 -8.00
C THR A 106 27.15 8.17 -7.34
N ASP A 107 27.16 6.84 -7.40
CA ASP A 107 26.11 6.03 -6.79
C ASP A 107 26.10 6.13 -5.24
N LEU A 108 27.27 6.24 -4.61
CA LEU A 108 27.37 6.45 -3.16
C LEU A 108 26.76 7.79 -2.74
N GLU A 109 27.05 8.87 -3.47
CA GLU A 109 26.39 10.16 -3.26
C GLU A 109 24.88 10.04 -3.49
N LYS A 110 24.45 9.37 -4.56
CA LYS A 110 23.03 9.20 -4.88
C LYS A 110 22.30 8.52 -3.74
N ARG A 111 22.83 7.43 -3.18
CA ARG A 111 22.25 6.73 -2.02
C ARG A 111 22.15 7.64 -0.80
N ASN A 112 23.20 8.38 -0.47
CA ASN A 112 23.19 9.31 0.67
C ASN A 112 22.17 10.44 0.48
N ARG A 113 22.10 11.02 -0.72
CA ARG A 113 21.09 12.04 -1.03
C ARG A 113 19.68 11.47 -1.07
N LEU A 114 19.48 10.23 -1.52
CA LEU A 114 18.20 9.54 -1.48
C LEU A 114 17.73 9.27 -0.05
N ARG A 115 18.62 8.93 0.88
CA ARG A 115 18.28 8.84 2.32
C ARG A 115 17.76 10.19 2.83
N ASN A 116 18.44 11.29 2.51
CA ASN A 116 17.96 12.62 2.88
C ASN A 116 16.61 12.98 2.23
N TYR A 117 16.43 12.66 0.95
CA TYR A 117 15.15 12.82 0.26
C TYR A 117 14.03 12.06 0.97
N TYR A 118 14.23 10.79 1.35
CA TYR A 118 13.23 10.01 2.06
C TYR A 118 12.95 10.56 3.47
N ASN A 119 13.96 11.05 4.18
CA ASN A 119 13.76 11.75 5.45
C ASN A 119 12.78 12.92 5.28
N ILE A 120 13.07 13.85 4.37
CA ILE A 120 12.23 15.03 4.12
C ILE A 120 10.84 14.61 3.64
N TYR A 121 10.76 13.65 2.72
CA TYR A 121 9.50 13.17 2.15
C TYR A 121 8.57 12.59 3.21
N TYR A 122 9.07 11.70 4.07
CA TYR A 122 8.26 11.08 5.11
C TYR A 122 8.00 12.00 6.30
N GLU A 123 8.90 12.94 6.61
CA GLU A 123 8.67 13.97 7.61
C GLU A 123 7.48 14.86 7.19
N ARG A 124 7.49 15.38 5.96
CA ARG A 124 6.37 16.16 5.41
C ARG A 124 5.07 15.35 5.37
N MET A 125 5.14 14.09 4.94
CA MET A 125 3.97 13.22 4.89
C MET A 125 3.39 12.94 6.28
N SER A 126 4.25 12.73 7.29
CA SER A 126 3.83 12.46 8.67
C SER A 126 3.31 13.71 9.40
N ALA A 127 3.83 14.90 9.07
CA ALA A 127 3.31 16.17 9.57
C ALA A 127 1.88 16.44 9.08
N LEU A 128 1.54 16.00 7.87
CA LEU A 128 0.19 16.09 7.29
C LEU A 128 -0.75 14.96 7.74
N ALA A 129 -0.21 13.89 8.32
CA ALA A 129 -1.01 12.75 8.75
C ALA A 129 -1.69 13.03 10.10
N THR A 130 -3.03 12.91 10.13
CA THR A 130 -3.82 13.12 11.36
C THR A 130 -3.91 11.85 12.21
N THR A 131 -3.95 10.68 11.58
CA THR A 131 -4.19 9.39 12.24
C THR A 131 -2.88 8.75 12.72
N PRO A 132 -2.84 8.18 13.94
CA PRO A 132 -1.63 7.54 14.48
C PRO A 132 -1.26 6.25 13.73
N GLU A 133 -2.26 5.49 13.27
CA GLU A 133 -2.05 4.27 12.46
C GLU A 133 -1.29 4.58 11.17
N LEU A 134 -1.67 5.69 10.51
CA LEU A 134 -1.01 6.12 9.28
C LEU A 134 0.42 6.56 9.55
N LYS A 135 0.69 7.28 10.65
CA LYS A 135 2.07 7.65 11.02
C LYS A 135 2.97 6.42 11.21
N LEU A 136 2.44 5.37 11.85
CA LEU A 136 3.17 4.11 12.03
C LEU A 136 3.40 3.40 10.69
N ALA A 137 2.39 3.34 9.82
CA ALA A 137 2.53 2.79 8.48
C ALA A 137 3.58 3.56 7.64
N LEU A 138 3.61 4.89 7.75
CA LEU A 138 4.59 5.74 7.09
C LEU A 138 6.02 5.48 7.59
N GLN A 139 6.20 5.26 8.89
CA GLN A 139 7.50 4.90 9.45
C GLN A 139 7.99 3.55 8.89
N GLY A 140 7.11 2.55 8.79
CA GLY A 140 7.43 1.27 8.17
C GLY A 140 7.85 1.41 6.71
N LEU A 141 7.13 2.24 5.94
CA LEU A 141 7.48 2.53 4.54
C LEU A 141 8.81 3.26 4.40
N LYS A 142 9.12 4.20 5.31
CA LYS A 142 10.41 4.88 5.35
C LYS A 142 11.56 3.88 5.52
N ILE A 143 11.45 3.02 6.55
CA ILE A 143 12.46 1.99 6.84
C ILE A 143 12.65 1.07 5.63
N ALA A 144 11.55 0.65 4.99
CA ALA A 144 11.61 -0.20 3.80
C ALA A 144 12.36 0.50 2.64
N HIS A 145 12.08 1.77 2.37
CA HIS A 145 12.78 2.52 1.34
C HIS A 145 14.26 2.74 1.64
N GLU A 146 14.60 3.03 2.89
CA GLU A 146 16.00 3.18 3.32
C GLU A 146 16.76 1.85 3.19
N GLY A 147 16.15 0.74 3.58
CA GLY A 147 16.75 -0.59 3.47
C GLY A 147 17.06 -1.02 2.03
N VAL A 148 16.28 -0.56 1.04
CA VAL A 148 16.58 -0.80 -0.40
C VAL A 148 17.83 -0.04 -0.87
N LEU A 149 18.22 1.04 -0.18
CA LEU A 149 19.41 1.81 -0.50
C LEU A 149 20.70 1.19 0.06
N ASP A 150 20.60 0.24 0.98
CA ASP A 150 21.76 -0.37 1.60
C ASP A 150 22.52 -1.25 0.61
N GLN A 151 23.86 -1.15 0.66
CA GLN A 151 24.71 -1.95 -0.21
C GLN A 151 24.85 -3.37 0.35
N PRO A 152 24.69 -4.42 -0.49
CA PRO A 152 25.08 -5.75 -0.09
C PRO A 152 26.59 -5.76 0.20
N ARG A 153 26.98 -6.32 1.34
CA ARG A 153 28.39 -6.38 1.75
C ARG A 153 29.12 -7.38 0.84
N VAL A 154 29.92 -6.87 -0.09
CA VAL A 154 30.68 -7.69 -1.07
C VAL A 154 31.92 -8.34 -0.43
N ARG A 155 32.38 -7.79 0.70
CA ARG A 155 33.54 -8.34 1.43
C ARG A 155 33.06 -9.09 2.67
N PRO A 156 33.54 -10.32 2.90
CA PRO A 156 33.33 -10.97 4.18
C PRO A 156 33.83 -10.06 5.31
N SER A 157 33.13 -10.07 6.44
CA SER A 157 33.59 -9.40 7.64
C SER A 157 35.01 -9.87 7.93
N PRO A 158 35.95 -8.99 8.35
CA PRO A 158 37.24 -9.44 8.82
C PRO A 158 37.00 -10.52 9.88
N THR A 159 37.51 -11.71 9.60
CA THR A 159 37.47 -12.81 10.53
C THR A 159 38.24 -12.36 11.77
N PRO A 160 37.68 -12.46 12.99
CA PRO A 160 38.43 -12.16 14.19
C PRO A 160 39.73 -12.97 14.20
N GLU A 161 40.83 -12.31 14.52
CA GLU A 161 42.17 -12.89 14.63
C GLU A 161 42.08 -14.21 15.42
N GLY A 162 42.39 -15.34 14.77
CA GLY A 162 42.31 -16.68 15.37
C GLY A 162 41.30 -17.65 14.77
N PHE A 163 40.41 -17.21 13.87
CA PHE A 163 39.54 -18.12 13.12
C PHE A 163 40.10 -18.41 11.72
N THR A 164 40.87 -19.50 11.58
CA THR A 164 41.15 -20.09 10.26
C THR A 164 39.91 -20.84 9.77
N PRO A 165 39.33 -20.52 8.59
CA PRO A 165 38.29 -21.37 8.02
C PRO A 165 38.91 -22.71 7.62
N THR A 166 38.55 -23.78 8.31
CA THR A 166 38.91 -25.15 7.93
C THR A 166 38.39 -25.43 6.51
N PRO A 167 39.24 -25.83 5.55
CA PRO A 167 38.76 -26.21 4.23
C PRO A 167 37.91 -27.48 4.37
N THR A 168 36.60 -27.36 4.12
CA THR A 168 35.74 -28.53 3.96
C THR A 168 36.26 -29.37 2.78
N PRO A 169 36.59 -30.65 2.96
CA PRO A 169 37.02 -31.48 1.85
C PRO A 169 35.89 -31.55 0.82
N SER A 170 36.19 -31.08 -0.40
CA SER A 170 35.30 -31.11 -1.56
C SER A 170 35.02 -32.56 -1.97
N GLY A 171 34.04 -33.19 -1.32
CA GLY A 171 33.48 -34.47 -1.71
C GLY A 171 32.05 -34.30 -2.22
N ALA A 172 31.87 -34.12 -3.52
CA ALA A 172 30.72 -34.63 -4.31
C ALA A 172 30.64 -34.00 -5.72
N ALA A 173 31.69 -34.13 -6.53
CA ALA A 173 31.59 -33.96 -7.98
C ALA A 173 30.99 -35.22 -8.64
N LYS A 174 29.76 -35.64 -8.32
CA LYS A 174 29.08 -36.76 -9.02
C LYS A 174 27.54 -36.65 -9.03
N LYS A 175 26.95 -35.58 -9.56
CA LYS A 175 25.51 -35.58 -9.95
C LYS A 175 25.12 -34.77 -11.20
N LEU A 176 26.08 -34.41 -12.06
CA LEU A 176 25.79 -33.68 -13.31
C LEU A 176 25.93 -34.51 -14.61
N ALA A 177 26.64 -35.64 -14.59
CA ALA A 177 26.83 -36.46 -15.80
C ALA A 177 25.58 -37.28 -16.20
N ASP A 178 24.82 -37.82 -15.23
CA ASP A 178 23.69 -38.70 -15.55
C ASP A 178 22.47 -37.99 -16.14
N LYS A 179 22.28 -36.70 -15.80
CA LYS A 179 21.16 -35.92 -16.36
C LYS A 179 21.36 -35.59 -17.85
N GLN A 180 22.60 -35.50 -18.32
CA GLN A 180 22.87 -35.24 -19.74
C GLN A 180 22.71 -36.48 -20.62
N LYS A 181 23.02 -37.68 -20.10
CA LYS A 181 22.80 -38.94 -20.84
C LYS A 181 21.31 -39.24 -21.04
N LYS A 182 20.49 -39.08 -20.00
CA LYS A 182 19.03 -39.30 -20.07
C LYS A 182 18.29 -38.33 -21.01
N LYS A 183 18.83 -37.12 -21.23
CA LYS A 183 18.23 -36.12 -22.13
C LYS A 183 18.53 -36.39 -23.60
N LYS A 184 19.71 -36.93 -23.93
CA LYS A 184 20.06 -37.31 -25.31
C LYS A 184 19.30 -38.55 -25.79
N GLU A 185 19.03 -39.51 -24.90
CA GLU A 185 18.30 -40.73 -25.27
C GLU A 185 16.80 -40.47 -25.53
N LYS A 186 16.17 -39.55 -24.78
CA LYS A 186 14.77 -39.15 -25.02
C LYS A 186 14.56 -38.43 -26.37
N HIS A 187 15.58 -37.75 -26.89
CA HIS A 187 15.47 -37.02 -28.15
C HIS A 187 15.68 -37.93 -29.38
N LYS A 188 16.22 -39.15 -29.18
CA LYS A 188 16.48 -40.11 -30.26
C LYS A 188 15.33 -41.09 -30.50
N LYS A 189 14.33 -41.16 -29.60
CA LYS A 189 13.15 -42.04 -29.69
C LYS A 189 11.86 -41.31 -30.16
N ARG A 190 11.99 -40.11 -30.75
CA ARG A 190 10.87 -39.29 -31.23
C ARG A 190 10.95 -38.94 -32.71
N PHE A 191 11.54 -39.84 -33.50
CA PHE A 191 11.37 -39.90 -34.94
C PHE A 191 10.86 -41.31 -35.27
#